data_AF-A0A352S5M2-F1
#
_entry.id   AF-A0A352S5M2-F1
#
_cell.length_a   1.000
_cell.length_b   1.000
_cell.length_c   1.000
_cell.angle_alpha   90.00
_cell.angle_beta   90.00
_cell.angle_gamma   90.00
#
_symmetry.space_group_name_H-M   'P 1'
#
loop_
_entity.id
_entity.type
_entity.pdbx_description
1 polymer ?
#
loop_
_entity_poly.entity_id
_entity_poly.type
_entity_poly.pdbx_seq_one_letter_code
_entity_poly.pdbx_strand_id
1 'polypeptide(L)'
;LTDAQISSWIWALSVGMGVTTLGLSLLMRVPIVIAWSTPGAALLIASLPGVPYPEAIGAFLMAALLMTAAGLTGWFDKLMKALPASIASALLAGILFRISVDVFVQAQHQTLLLLVMFAVYLLGRRWWPRYAVPGVLVIGVALAGVLGQLHFEQFHFAVTMPVWTTPAFSVSAFVSIAVPLFIVALASQNIPGLAVLRADGYHVPASPLIAVTGLASAILAPFGSHGINLAAITAAICTGPQADADPRRRYMAAVVCGIGYLVMGIMAASIAALFAAFPKALVVAVAAFALLGSIANGLTVAMQTPAERESALLTFMITASGMTLAGVGSAFWGVVGGMLALLVLKPREPKSA
;
A
#
# COMPACT_ATOMS: atom_id res chain seq x y z
N LEU A 1 -1.47 1.83 19.03
CA LEU A 1 -1.37 3.28 18.76
C LEU A 1 -2.52 3.96 19.48
N THR A 2 -2.35 5.21 19.93
CA THR A 2 -3.49 5.99 20.43
C THR A 2 -4.35 6.49 19.26
N ASP A 3 -5.61 6.83 19.52
CA ASP A 3 -6.52 7.36 18.49
C ASP A 3 -5.98 8.64 17.83
N ALA A 4 -5.29 9.47 18.62
CA ALA A 4 -4.62 10.67 18.14
C ALA A 4 -3.47 10.33 17.17
N GLN A 5 -2.69 9.27 17.43
CA GLN A 5 -1.64 8.81 16.53
C GLN A 5 -2.20 8.20 15.24
N ILE A 6 -3.29 7.44 15.32
CA ILE A 6 -3.97 6.88 14.13
C ILE A 6 -4.52 8.01 13.26
N SER A 7 -5.18 8.99 13.88
CA SER A 7 -5.71 10.16 13.18
C SER A 7 -4.59 10.98 12.54
N SER A 8 -3.49 11.23 13.28
CA SER A 8 -2.30 11.92 12.77
C SER A 8 -1.68 11.19 11.58
N TRP A 9 -1.59 9.86 11.63
CA TRP A 9 -1.09 9.06 10.53
C TRP A 9 -1.98 9.25 9.29
N ILE A 10 -3.29 9.05 9.40
CA ILE A 10 -4.22 9.25 8.28
C ILE A 10 -4.10 10.68 7.74
N TRP A 11 -4.02 11.68 8.60
CA TRP A 11 -3.79 13.08 8.23
C TRP A 11 -2.49 13.26 7.45
N ALA A 12 -1.37 12.74 7.94
CA ALA A 12 -0.05 12.90 7.35
C ALA A 12 0.01 12.30 5.94
N LEU A 13 -0.54 11.10 5.75
CA LEU A 13 -0.68 10.50 4.42
C LEU A 13 -1.56 11.35 3.51
N SER A 14 -2.74 11.74 3.99
CA SER A 14 -3.73 12.50 3.23
C SER A 14 -3.19 13.85 2.73
N VAL A 15 -2.54 14.60 3.63
CA VAL A 15 -1.89 15.86 3.29
C VAL A 15 -0.73 15.65 2.33
N GLY A 16 0.13 14.65 2.59
CA GLY A 16 1.24 14.33 1.70
C GLY A 16 0.79 13.98 0.29
N MET A 17 -0.18 13.06 0.15
CA MET A 17 -0.78 12.67 -1.12
C MET A 17 -1.43 13.86 -1.82
N GLY A 18 -2.23 14.64 -1.11
CA GLY A 18 -2.95 15.79 -1.67
C GLY A 18 -2.01 16.86 -2.20
N VAL A 19 -1.07 17.33 -1.37
CA VAL A 19 -0.11 18.38 -1.74
C VAL A 19 0.78 17.93 -2.90
N THR A 20 1.33 16.72 -2.84
CA THR A 20 2.23 16.24 -3.91
C THR A 20 1.49 15.94 -5.21
N THR A 21 0.29 15.35 -5.15
CA THR A 21 -0.57 15.16 -6.33
C THR A 21 -0.91 16.49 -6.99
N LEU A 22 -1.34 17.48 -6.21
CA LEU A 22 -1.64 18.83 -6.70
C LEU A 22 -0.41 19.50 -7.29
N GLY A 23 0.68 19.57 -6.53
CA GLY A 23 1.90 20.25 -6.93
C GLY A 23 2.49 19.67 -8.21
N LEU A 24 2.67 18.34 -8.26
CA LEU A 24 3.25 17.67 -9.43
C LEU A 24 2.32 17.77 -10.64
N SER A 25 1.02 17.57 -10.46
CA SER A 25 0.07 17.60 -11.58
C SER A 25 -0.08 18.99 -12.18
N LEU A 26 -0.13 20.04 -11.35
CA LEU A 26 -0.22 21.43 -11.82
C LEU A 26 1.08 21.90 -12.46
N LEU A 27 2.23 21.55 -11.88
CA LEU A 27 3.55 21.96 -12.37
C LEU A 27 3.87 21.32 -13.72
N MET A 28 3.66 20.01 -13.84
CA MET A 28 4.00 19.27 -15.06
C MET A 28 2.88 19.24 -16.10
N ARG A 29 1.65 19.67 -15.72
CA ARG A 29 0.43 19.51 -16.54
C ARG A 29 0.20 18.06 -17.00
N VAL A 30 0.46 17.12 -16.09
CA VAL A 30 0.30 15.67 -16.29
C VAL A 30 -0.52 15.14 -15.11
N PRO A 31 -1.46 14.19 -15.29
CA PRO A 31 -2.24 13.58 -14.20
C PRO A 31 -1.39 12.66 -13.29
N ILE A 32 -0.48 13.24 -12.51
CA ILE A 32 0.40 12.54 -11.58
C ILE A 32 -0.33 12.37 -10.25
N VAL A 33 -0.79 11.15 -9.98
CA VAL A 33 -1.49 10.82 -8.73
C VAL A 33 -0.53 10.14 -7.75
N ILE A 34 -0.41 10.71 -6.55
CA ILE A 34 0.35 10.16 -5.43
C ILE A 34 -0.62 9.55 -4.42
N ALA A 35 -0.34 8.32 -3.99
CA ALA A 35 -1.13 7.60 -2.99
C ALA A 35 -0.26 7.00 -1.87
N TRP A 36 -0.89 6.62 -0.76
CA TRP A 36 -0.23 5.88 0.32
C TRP A 36 0.18 4.49 -0.16
N SER A 37 1.15 3.87 0.52
CA SER A 37 1.51 2.49 0.25
C SER A 37 0.52 1.51 0.83
N THR A 38 -0.48 1.08 0.04
CA THR A 38 -1.44 0.06 0.52
C THR A 38 -0.71 -1.23 0.93
N PRO A 39 0.23 -1.74 0.13
CA PRO A 39 1.09 -2.84 0.54
C PRO A 39 2.02 -2.53 1.72
N GLY A 40 2.43 -1.26 1.88
CA GLY A 40 3.20 -0.81 3.03
C GLY A 40 2.37 -0.81 4.32
N ALA A 41 1.14 -0.28 4.30
CA ALA A 41 0.21 -0.36 5.42
C ALA A 41 -0.09 -1.82 5.80
N ALA A 42 -0.26 -2.68 4.78
CA ALA A 42 -0.40 -4.12 4.95
C ALA A 42 0.82 -4.76 5.65
N LEU A 43 2.04 -4.44 5.21
CA LEU A 43 3.28 -4.88 5.88
C LEU A 43 3.27 -4.50 7.37
N LEU A 44 2.85 -3.27 7.69
CA LEU A 44 2.86 -2.75 9.05
C LEU A 44 1.92 -3.48 10.01
N ILE A 45 0.85 -4.11 9.51
CA ILE A 45 -0.02 -4.97 10.33
C ILE A 45 0.79 -6.13 10.94
N ALA A 46 1.71 -6.70 10.17
CA ALA A 46 2.57 -7.80 10.62
C ALA A 46 3.81 -7.32 11.39
N SER A 47 4.32 -6.12 11.09
CA SER A 47 5.63 -5.67 11.58
C SER A 47 5.60 -4.67 12.74
N LEU A 48 4.48 -3.98 12.99
CA LEU A 48 4.36 -3.05 14.12
C LEU A 48 4.17 -3.70 15.50
N PRO A 49 3.50 -4.86 15.65
CA PRO A 49 3.32 -5.46 16.98
C PRO A 49 4.64 -5.66 17.71
N GLY A 50 4.74 -5.12 18.92
CA GLY A 50 5.96 -5.21 19.76
C GLY A 50 7.05 -4.17 19.45
N VAL A 51 6.88 -3.33 18.42
CA VAL A 51 7.84 -2.25 18.09
C VAL A 51 7.39 -0.94 18.75
N PRO A 52 8.27 -0.26 19.53
CA PRO A 52 7.96 1.07 20.05
C PRO A 52 7.64 2.04 18.91
N TYR A 53 6.56 2.80 19.03
CA TYR A 53 6.12 3.68 17.94
C TYR A 53 7.18 4.67 17.46
N PRO A 54 8.00 5.31 18.33
CA PRO A 54 9.14 6.13 17.89
C PRO A 54 10.13 5.39 16.98
N GLU A 55 10.38 4.10 17.21
CA GLU A 55 11.25 3.28 16.35
C GLU A 55 10.61 2.99 14.98
N ALA A 56 9.29 2.76 14.96
CA ALA A 56 8.55 2.65 13.71
C ALA A 56 8.64 3.95 12.90
N ILE A 57 8.50 5.11 13.55
CA ILE A 57 8.68 6.43 12.91
C ILE A 57 10.10 6.58 12.36
N GLY A 58 11.13 6.19 13.11
CA GLY A 58 12.51 6.17 12.61
C GLY A 58 12.68 5.29 11.39
N ALA A 59 12.05 4.11 11.37
CA ALA A 59 12.05 3.23 10.19
C ALA A 59 11.33 3.86 8.99
N PHE A 60 10.20 4.55 9.19
CA PHE A 60 9.49 5.26 8.12
C PHE A 60 10.35 6.36 7.52
N LEU A 61 11.00 7.15 8.39
CA LEU A 61 11.93 8.20 7.98
C LEU A 61 13.11 7.60 7.18
N MET A 62 13.72 6.52 7.65
CA MET A 62 14.81 5.85 6.94
C MET A 62 14.38 5.29 5.59
N ALA A 63 13.19 4.69 5.48
CA ALA A 63 12.64 4.22 4.21
C ALA A 63 12.41 5.38 3.22
N ALA A 64 11.90 6.51 3.71
CA ALA A 64 11.69 7.71 2.93
C ALA A 64 13.02 8.34 2.46
N LEU A 65 14.05 8.34 3.31
CA LEU A 65 15.39 8.79 2.95
C LEU A 65 16.04 7.88 1.89
N LEU A 66 15.88 6.56 2.00
CA LEU A 66 16.31 5.62 0.95
C LEU A 66 15.60 5.90 -0.38
N MET A 67 14.29 6.17 -0.35
CA MET A 67 13.52 6.55 -1.54
C MET A 67 14.00 7.87 -2.15
N THR A 68 14.24 8.86 -1.30
CA THR A 68 14.77 10.17 -1.71
C THR A 68 16.13 10.01 -2.38
N ALA A 69 17.04 9.26 -1.75
CA ALA A 69 18.36 8.98 -2.29
C ALA A 69 18.29 8.23 -3.63
N ALA A 70 17.41 7.22 -3.77
CA ALA A 70 17.21 6.50 -5.02
C ALA A 70 16.71 7.42 -6.16
N GLY A 71 15.83 8.37 -5.83
CA GLY A 71 15.34 9.38 -6.78
C GLY A 71 16.45 10.34 -7.22
N LEU A 72 17.17 10.94 -6.26
CA LEU A 72 18.21 11.95 -6.52
C LEU A 72 19.44 11.41 -7.26
N THR A 73 19.82 10.16 -6.99
CA THR A 73 21.01 9.53 -7.59
C THR A 73 20.72 8.89 -8.95
N GLY A 74 19.45 8.78 -9.37
CA GLY A 74 19.06 8.00 -10.54
C GLY A 74 19.25 6.49 -10.38
N TRP A 75 19.53 6.01 -9.16
CA TRP A 75 19.75 4.58 -8.90
C TRP A 75 18.48 3.76 -8.94
N PHE A 76 17.31 4.40 -8.99
CA PHE A 76 16.03 3.72 -9.17
C PHE A 76 16.10 2.66 -10.28
N ASP A 77 16.59 3.01 -11.48
CA ASP A 77 16.69 2.08 -12.61
C ASP A 77 17.67 0.92 -12.35
N LYS A 78 18.71 1.15 -11.55
CA LYS A 78 19.68 0.10 -11.17
C LYS A 78 19.09 -0.85 -10.13
N LEU A 79 18.41 -0.31 -9.12
CA LEU A 79 17.74 -1.09 -8.08
C LEU A 79 16.63 -1.97 -8.66
N MET A 80 15.86 -1.45 -9.63
CA MET A 80 14.86 -2.23 -10.35
C MET A 80 15.46 -3.43 -11.10
N LYS A 81 16.65 -3.27 -11.68
CA LYS A 81 17.33 -4.39 -12.36
C LYS A 81 17.89 -5.43 -11.38
N ALA A 82 18.20 -5.02 -10.15
CA ALA A 82 18.77 -5.90 -9.14
C ALA A 82 17.72 -6.77 -8.43
N LEU A 83 16.47 -6.31 -8.35
CA LEU A 83 15.37 -7.06 -7.71
C LEU A 83 14.44 -7.66 -8.78
N PRO A 84 14.45 -9.00 -8.97
CA PRO A 84 13.56 -9.66 -9.91
C PRO A 84 12.09 -9.38 -9.60
N ALA A 85 11.30 -9.14 -10.65
CA ALA A 85 9.88 -8.86 -10.53
C ALA A 85 9.12 -10.01 -9.84
N SER A 86 9.60 -11.24 -9.98
CA SER A 86 9.04 -12.44 -9.36
C SER A 86 9.12 -12.40 -7.83
N ILE A 87 10.30 -12.09 -7.27
CA ILE A 87 10.53 -11.95 -5.83
C ILE A 87 9.74 -10.78 -5.25
N ALA A 88 9.77 -9.63 -5.91
CA ALA A 88 9.01 -8.46 -5.52
C ALA A 88 7.49 -8.72 -5.48
N SER A 89 6.96 -9.39 -6.49
CA SER A 89 5.53 -9.71 -6.60
C SER A 89 5.12 -10.81 -5.62
N ALA A 90 6.00 -11.76 -5.34
CA ALA A 90 5.79 -12.79 -4.32
C ALA A 90 5.76 -12.21 -2.91
N LEU A 91 6.67 -11.27 -2.59
CA LEU A 91 6.67 -10.54 -1.32
C LEU A 91 5.34 -9.82 -1.12
N LEU A 92 4.91 -9.07 -2.15
CA LEU A 92 3.62 -8.38 -2.13
C LEU A 92 2.47 -9.36 -1.91
N ALA A 93 2.39 -10.43 -2.69
CA ALA A 93 1.33 -11.43 -2.58
C ALA A 93 1.31 -12.08 -1.18
N GLY A 94 2.47 -12.39 -0.60
CA GLY A 94 2.58 -12.99 0.73
C GLY A 94 2.05 -12.09 1.84
N ILE A 95 2.43 -10.79 1.82
CA ILE A 95 1.94 -9.79 2.78
C ILE A 95 0.41 -9.68 2.69
N LEU A 96 -0.11 -9.50 1.47
CA LEU A 96 -1.54 -9.29 1.26
C LEU A 96 -2.37 -10.56 1.55
N PHE A 97 -1.83 -11.73 1.23
CA PHE A 97 -2.45 -13.03 1.51
C PHE A 97 -2.62 -13.23 3.01
N ARG A 98 -1.58 -12.95 3.82
CA ARG A 98 -1.64 -13.09 5.28
C ARG A 98 -2.79 -12.28 5.88
N ILE A 99 -3.00 -11.05 5.42
CA ILE A 99 -4.09 -10.19 5.89
C ILE A 99 -5.44 -10.69 5.40
N SER A 100 -5.49 -11.14 4.15
CA SER A 100 -6.75 -11.56 3.53
C SER A 100 -7.23 -12.91 4.06
N VAL A 101 -6.34 -13.77 4.55
CA VAL A 101 -6.74 -15.06 5.13
C VAL A 101 -7.51 -14.89 6.44
N ASP A 102 -7.23 -13.82 7.19
CA ASP A 102 -7.89 -13.54 8.47
C ASP A 102 -9.40 -13.34 8.33
N VAL A 103 -9.91 -12.88 7.17
CA VAL A 103 -11.36 -12.77 6.94
C VAL A 103 -12.06 -14.12 7.05
N PHE A 104 -11.44 -15.18 6.57
CA PHE A 104 -12.02 -16.52 6.58
C PHE A 104 -11.98 -17.12 7.98
N VAL A 105 -11.00 -16.76 8.80
CA VAL A 105 -10.99 -17.09 10.24
C VAL A 105 -12.12 -16.35 10.95
N GLN A 106 -12.30 -15.05 10.69
CA GLN A 106 -13.40 -14.26 11.27
C GLN A 106 -14.80 -14.75 10.84
N ALA A 107 -14.91 -15.44 9.70
CA ALA A 107 -16.18 -16.03 9.24
C ALA A 107 -16.72 -17.11 10.20
N GLN A 108 -15.87 -17.68 11.06
CA GLN A 108 -16.30 -18.59 12.13
C GLN A 108 -17.09 -17.87 13.24
N HIS A 109 -16.86 -16.58 13.44
CA HIS A 109 -17.49 -15.79 14.51
C HIS A 109 -18.62 -14.88 14.01
N GLN A 110 -18.52 -14.38 12.77
CA GLN A 110 -19.48 -13.47 12.14
C GLN A 110 -19.97 -14.04 10.81
N THR A 111 -20.46 -15.29 10.84
CA THR A 111 -20.75 -16.10 9.63
C THR A 111 -21.73 -15.42 8.69
N LEU A 112 -22.88 -14.97 9.19
CA LEU A 112 -23.91 -14.35 8.35
C LEU A 112 -23.38 -13.08 7.64
N LEU A 113 -22.75 -12.19 8.41
CA LEU A 113 -22.20 -10.95 7.88
C LEU A 113 -21.19 -11.21 6.77
N LEU A 114 -20.23 -12.11 7.01
CA LEU A 114 -19.14 -12.38 6.07
C LEU A 114 -19.60 -13.19 4.86
N LEU A 115 -20.56 -14.11 5.01
CA LEU A 115 -21.16 -14.81 3.87
C LEU A 115 -21.94 -13.86 2.96
N VAL A 116 -22.71 -12.93 3.52
CA VAL A 116 -23.45 -11.93 2.73
C VAL A 116 -22.47 -10.99 2.02
N MET A 117 -21.47 -10.48 2.73
CA MET A 117 -20.43 -9.64 2.14
C MET A 117 -19.68 -10.38 1.02
N PHE A 118 -19.34 -11.65 1.22
CA PHE A 118 -18.69 -12.47 0.20
C PHE A 118 -19.59 -12.72 -1.02
N ALA A 119 -20.88 -13.00 -0.81
CA ALA A 119 -21.84 -13.15 -1.89
C ALA A 119 -21.93 -11.85 -2.72
N VAL A 120 -22.08 -10.71 -2.07
CA VAL A 120 -22.10 -9.39 -2.72
C VAL A 120 -20.82 -9.14 -3.51
N TYR A 121 -19.66 -9.51 -2.95
CA TYR A 121 -18.39 -9.42 -3.65
C TYR A 121 -18.40 -10.25 -4.94
N LEU A 122 -18.80 -11.53 -4.89
CA LEU A 122 -18.83 -12.42 -6.06
C LEU A 122 -19.80 -11.92 -7.14
N LEU A 123 -21.01 -11.57 -6.74
CA LEU A 123 -22.04 -11.04 -7.63
C LEU A 123 -21.60 -9.70 -8.24
N GLY A 124 -21.02 -8.82 -7.43
CA GLY A 124 -20.42 -7.57 -7.85
C GLY A 124 -19.27 -7.77 -8.82
N ARG A 125 -18.37 -8.74 -8.58
CA ARG A 125 -17.29 -9.08 -9.52
C ARG A 125 -17.80 -9.62 -10.86
N ARG A 126 -18.97 -10.27 -10.88
CA ARG A 126 -19.60 -10.77 -12.10
C ARG A 126 -20.29 -9.67 -12.91
N TRP A 127 -21.07 -8.80 -12.25
CA TRP A 127 -21.96 -7.86 -12.93
C TRP A 127 -21.47 -6.41 -12.90
N TRP A 128 -20.79 -6.00 -11.83
CA TRP A 128 -20.31 -4.63 -11.61
C TRP A 128 -18.89 -4.59 -11.03
N PRO A 129 -17.85 -5.04 -11.77
CA PRO A 129 -16.50 -5.22 -11.22
C PRO A 129 -15.92 -3.98 -10.54
N ARG A 130 -16.26 -2.78 -11.04
CA ARG A 130 -15.85 -1.48 -10.50
C ARG A 130 -16.49 -1.14 -9.15
N TYR A 131 -17.69 -1.67 -8.89
CA TYR A 131 -18.48 -1.38 -7.68
C TYR A 131 -18.54 -2.55 -6.70
N ALA A 132 -17.83 -3.65 -6.95
CA ALA A 132 -17.86 -4.82 -6.09
C ALA A 132 -17.49 -4.49 -4.63
N VAL A 133 -16.34 -3.84 -4.40
CA VAL A 133 -15.87 -3.48 -3.05
C VAL A 133 -16.76 -2.39 -2.40
N PRO A 134 -17.14 -1.30 -3.09
CA PRO A 134 -18.14 -0.37 -2.56
C PRO A 134 -19.46 -1.05 -2.16
N GLY A 135 -19.96 -1.98 -2.98
CA GLY A 135 -21.18 -2.74 -2.69
C GLY A 135 -21.03 -3.60 -1.44
N VAL A 136 -19.88 -4.24 -1.25
CA VAL A 136 -19.55 -4.99 -0.02
C VAL A 136 -19.60 -4.10 1.21
N LEU A 137 -19.02 -2.90 1.15
CA LEU A 137 -19.04 -1.95 2.26
C LEU A 137 -20.48 -1.52 2.59
N VAL A 138 -21.26 -1.13 1.57
CA VAL A 138 -22.65 -0.66 1.76
C VAL A 138 -23.51 -1.76 2.39
N ILE A 139 -23.47 -2.97 1.84
CA ILE A 139 -24.27 -4.09 2.37
C ILE A 139 -23.75 -4.54 3.73
N GLY A 140 -22.44 -4.56 3.94
CA GLY A 140 -21.83 -4.89 5.22
C GLY A 140 -22.28 -3.92 6.32
N VAL A 141 -22.25 -2.62 6.06
CA VAL A 141 -22.71 -1.59 7.01
C VAL A 141 -24.21 -1.70 7.26
N ALA A 142 -25.02 -1.87 6.21
CA ALA A 142 -26.46 -2.02 6.35
C ALA A 142 -26.82 -3.24 7.22
N LEU A 143 -26.18 -4.38 6.96
CA LEU A 143 -26.41 -5.61 7.72
C LEU A 143 -25.90 -5.49 9.16
N ALA A 144 -24.72 -4.92 9.38
CA ALA A 144 -24.21 -4.65 10.72
C ALA A 144 -25.16 -3.73 11.51
N GLY A 145 -25.78 -2.74 10.85
CA GLY A 145 -26.80 -1.88 11.44
C GLY A 145 -28.06 -2.63 11.84
N VAL A 146 -28.58 -3.49 10.96
CA VAL A 146 -29.74 -4.37 11.27
C VAL A 146 -29.44 -5.31 12.44
N LEU A 147 -28.19 -5.78 12.56
CA LEU A 147 -27.72 -6.63 13.65
C LEU A 147 -27.39 -5.86 14.94
N GLY A 148 -27.52 -4.52 14.96
CA GLY A 148 -27.20 -3.70 16.13
C GLY A 148 -25.71 -3.67 16.50
N GLN A 149 -24.82 -3.91 15.53
CA GLN A 149 -23.37 -4.03 15.73
C GLN A 149 -22.60 -2.72 15.47
N LEU A 150 -23.31 -1.62 15.21
CA LEU A 150 -22.71 -0.32 14.94
C LEU A 150 -22.69 0.50 16.23
N HIS A 151 -21.51 0.97 16.62
CA HIS A 151 -21.27 1.69 17.87
C HIS A 151 -20.91 3.16 17.62
N PHE A 152 -21.93 3.99 17.39
CA PHE A 152 -21.77 5.41 17.09
C PHE A 152 -21.77 6.31 18.33
N GLU A 153 -21.83 5.76 19.54
CA GLU A 153 -21.98 6.53 20.79
C GLU A 153 -20.80 7.47 21.05
N GLN A 154 -19.61 7.12 20.55
CA GLN A 154 -18.39 7.92 20.67
C GLN A 154 -18.06 8.70 19.39
N PHE A 155 -18.89 8.58 18.34
CA PHE A 155 -18.66 9.28 17.09
C PHE A 155 -18.93 10.77 17.25
N HIS A 156 -17.92 11.57 16.99
CA HIS A 156 -18.04 13.03 16.92
C HIS A 156 -17.22 13.55 15.75
N PHE A 157 -17.74 14.61 15.13
CA PHE A 157 -17.01 15.29 14.08
C PHE A 157 -15.83 16.04 14.69
N ALA A 158 -14.63 15.70 14.23
CA ALA A 158 -13.40 16.30 14.70
C ALA A 158 -12.47 16.64 13.53
N VAL A 159 -11.89 17.84 13.61
CA VAL A 159 -10.74 18.22 12.79
C VAL A 159 -9.49 17.60 13.39
N THR A 160 -8.67 16.97 12.55
CA THR A 160 -7.46 16.31 13.03
C THR A 160 -6.34 17.29 13.31
N MET A 161 -5.80 17.21 14.52
CA MET A 161 -4.53 17.85 14.86
C MET A 161 -3.38 16.85 14.65
N PRO A 162 -2.34 17.22 13.89
CA PRO A 162 -1.18 16.36 13.71
C PRO A 162 -0.42 16.18 15.03
N VAL A 163 0.02 14.96 15.30
CA VAL A 163 0.76 14.60 16.51
C VAL A 163 2.21 14.35 16.12
N TRP A 164 3.10 15.19 16.61
CA TRP A 164 4.53 14.96 16.46
C TRP A 164 4.98 13.78 17.32
N THR A 165 5.66 12.82 16.69
CA THR A 165 6.35 11.73 17.36
C THR A 165 7.83 11.81 16.99
N THR A 166 8.69 12.09 17.97
CA THR A 166 10.14 12.15 17.74
C THR A 166 10.66 10.78 17.29
N PRO A 167 11.35 10.67 16.15
CA PRO A 167 11.90 9.40 15.68
C PRO A 167 12.95 8.84 16.64
N ALA A 168 12.92 7.54 16.87
CA ALA A 168 14.01 6.77 17.47
C ALA A 168 14.55 5.79 16.43
N PHE A 169 15.85 5.49 16.48
CA PHE A 169 16.48 4.63 15.49
C PHE A 169 16.91 3.31 16.12
N SER A 170 16.49 2.21 15.52
CA SER A 170 16.97 0.87 15.89
C SER A 170 17.31 0.07 14.64
N VAL A 171 18.35 -0.77 14.76
CA VAL A 171 18.77 -1.66 13.67
C VAL A 171 17.65 -2.65 13.34
N SER A 172 16.96 -3.15 14.36
CA SER A 172 15.83 -4.07 14.18
C SER A 172 14.70 -3.45 13.38
N ALA A 173 14.23 -2.24 13.73
CA ALA A 173 13.17 -1.57 12.97
C ALA A 173 13.63 -1.18 11.56
N PHE A 174 14.89 -0.79 11.38
CA PHE A 174 15.44 -0.52 10.05
C PHE A 174 15.37 -1.76 9.14
N VAL A 175 15.87 -2.90 9.61
CA VAL A 175 15.91 -4.15 8.82
C VAL A 175 14.50 -4.72 8.61
N SER A 176 13.65 -4.67 9.63
CA SER A 176 12.33 -5.32 9.62
C SER A 176 11.22 -4.50 8.97
N ILE A 177 11.34 -3.17 9.00
CA ILE A 177 10.30 -2.25 8.54
C ILE A 177 10.84 -1.39 7.39
N ALA A 178 11.94 -0.66 7.59
CA ALA A 178 12.38 0.33 6.61
C ALA A 178 12.77 -0.31 5.26
N VAL A 179 13.57 -1.38 5.30
CA VAL A 179 14.02 -2.10 4.09
C VAL A 179 12.84 -2.74 3.34
N PRO A 180 11.94 -3.51 3.98
CA PRO A 180 10.75 -4.03 3.30
C PRO A 180 9.82 -2.94 2.78
N LEU A 181 9.57 -1.86 3.54
CA LEU A 181 8.75 -0.74 3.06
C LEU A 181 9.34 -0.12 1.79
N PHE A 182 10.65 0.11 1.76
CA PHE A 182 11.35 0.64 0.59
C PHE A 182 11.20 -0.28 -0.63
N ILE A 183 11.46 -1.58 -0.47
CA ILE A 183 11.34 -2.57 -1.54
C ILE A 183 9.90 -2.63 -2.09
N VAL A 184 8.92 -2.71 -1.18
CA VAL A 184 7.51 -2.78 -1.54
C VAL A 184 7.06 -1.51 -2.26
N ALA A 185 7.48 -0.33 -1.79
CA ALA A 185 7.17 0.94 -2.43
C ALA A 185 7.73 1.05 -3.85
N LEU A 186 8.97 0.59 -4.07
CA LEU A 186 9.56 0.52 -5.41
C LEU A 186 8.75 -0.40 -6.32
N ALA A 187 8.59 -1.66 -5.91
CA ALA A 187 8.08 -2.71 -6.77
C ALA A 187 6.58 -2.63 -7.05
N SER A 188 5.78 -2.37 -6.01
CA SER A 188 4.32 -2.46 -6.10
C SER A 188 3.63 -1.16 -6.47
N GLN A 189 4.34 -0.02 -6.37
CA GLN A 189 3.75 1.30 -6.58
C GLN A 189 4.49 2.13 -7.60
N ASN A 190 5.75 2.51 -7.34
CA ASN A 190 6.45 3.43 -8.24
C ASN A 190 6.59 2.88 -9.66
N ILE A 191 6.88 1.59 -9.80
CA ILE A 191 6.97 0.94 -11.12
C ILE A 191 5.60 0.89 -11.83
N PRO A 192 4.54 0.29 -11.25
CA PRO A 192 3.22 0.30 -11.87
C PRO A 192 2.68 1.71 -12.15
N GLY A 193 2.89 2.67 -11.24
CA GLY A 193 2.44 4.05 -11.40
C GLY A 193 3.08 4.76 -12.59
N LEU A 194 4.40 4.58 -12.79
CA LEU A 194 5.09 5.06 -13.99
C LEU A 194 4.60 4.35 -15.26
N ALA A 195 4.33 3.05 -15.18
CA ALA A 195 3.84 2.28 -16.30
C ALA A 195 2.45 2.76 -16.77
N VAL A 196 1.55 3.09 -15.84
CA VAL A 196 0.24 3.67 -16.13
C VAL A 196 0.37 5.01 -16.86
N LEU A 197 1.22 5.92 -16.36
CA LEU A 197 1.47 7.20 -17.02
C LEU A 197 1.95 7.01 -18.46
N ARG A 198 2.93 6.11 -18.68
CA ARG A 198 3.48 5.82 -20.01
C ARG A 198 2.44 5.17 -20.93
N ALA A 199 1.63 4.26 -20.41
CA ALA A 199 0.59 3.57 -21.18
C ALA A 199 -0.44 4.55 -21.76
N ASP A 200 -0.76 5.63 -21.02
CA ASP A 200 -1.65 6.71 -21.45
C ASP A 200 -0.91 7.87 -22.15
N GLY A 201 0.36 7.67 -22.54
CA GLY A 201 1.13 8.60 -23.38
C GLY A 201 1.90 9.69 -22.63
N TYR A 202 1.87 9.71 -21.29
CA TYR A 202 2.60 10.69 -20.49
C TYR A 202 4.02 10.23 -20.18
N HIS A 203 5.00 10.91 -20.78
CA HIS A 203 6.41 10.62 -20.63
C HIS A 203 7.06 11.61 -19.68
N VAL A 204 7.12 11.26 -18.40
CA VAL A 204 7.73 12.06 -17.34
C VAL A 204 8.97 11.36 -16.76
N PRO A 205 10.03 12.09 -16.38
CA PRO A 205 11.19 11.50 -15.76
C PRO A 205 10.83 10.93 -14.38
N ALA A 206 11.27 9.71 -14.10
CA ALA A 206 10.95 9.01 -12.86
C ALA A 206 11.63 9.62 -11.63
N SER A 207 12.92 9.97 -11.76
CA SER A 207 13.75 10.45 -10.65
C SER A 207 13.16 11.64 -9.86
N PRO A 208 12.70 12.73 -10.51
CA PRO A 208 12.08 13.85 -9.79
C PRO A 208 10.82 13.45 -9.02
N LEU A 209 9.97 12.59 -9.59
CA LEU A 209 8.76 12.11 -8.93
C LEU A 209 9.10 11.35 -7.65
N ILE A 210 10.04 10.41 -7.76
CA ILE A 210 10.49 9.57 -6.66
C ILE A 210 11.17 10.38 -5.56
N ALA A 211 12.00 11.36 -5.95
CA ALA A 211 12.66 12.25 -4.99
C ALA A 211 11.65 13.11 -4.22
N VAL A 212 10.65 13.67 -4.91
CA VAL A 212 9.59 14.47 -4.29
C VAL A 212 8.74 13.64 -3.33
N THR A 213 8.31 12.44 -3.73
CA THR A 213 7.50 11.57 -2.86
C THR A 213 8.31 11.05 -1.68
N GLY A 214 9.60 10.75 -1.87
CA GLY A 214 10.53 10.39 -0.79
C GLY A 214 10.71 11.53 0.21
N LEU A 215 10.98 12.74 -0.26
CA LEU A 215 11.19 13.91 0.60
C LEU A 215 9.92 14.28 1.36
N ALA A 216 8.76 14.27 0.69
CA ALA A 216 7.48 14.50 1.33
C ALA A 216 7.19 13.44 2.41
N SER A 217 7.49 12.17 2.12
CA SER A 217 7.37 11.10 3.11
C SER A 217 8.29 11.31 4.31
N ALA A 218 9.53 11.78 4.10
CA ALA A 218 10.50 12.04 5.16
C ALA A 218 10.03 13.17 6.08
N ILE A 219 9.54 14.27 5.50
CA ILE A 219 8.98 15.41 6.24
C ILE A 219 7.75 14.99 7.07
N LEU A 220 6.92 14.09 6.52
CA LEU A 220 5.67 13.67 7.15
C LEU A 220 5.82 12.44 8.05
N ALA A 221 6.98 11.78 8.07
CA ALA A 221 7.22 10.59 8.89
C ALA A 221 7.00 10.85 10.39
N PRO A 222 7.48 11.95 11.00
CA PRO A 222 7.22 12.26 12.42
C PRO A 222 5.74 12.37 12.79
N PHE A 223 4.85 12.54 11.81
CA PHE A 223 3.39 12.58 12.01
C PHE A 223 2.70 11.24 11.75
N GLY A 224 3.46 10.18 11.45
CA GLY A 224 2.96 8.82 11.22
C GLY A 224 2.97 8.35 9.77
N SER A 225 3.39 9.20 8.81
CA SER A 225 3.43 8.80 7.40
C SER A 225 4.44 7.69 7.15
N HIS A 226 3.96 6.49 6.79
CA HIS A 226 4.82 5.37 6.42
C HIS A 226 5.28 5.38 4.95
N GLY A 227 4.88 6.40 4.19
CA GLY A 227 5.31 6.59 2.81
C GLY A 227 4.16 6.81 1.82
N ILE A 228 4.38 7.79 0.96
CA ILE A 228 3.56 8.10 -0.20
C ILE A 228 4.36 7.87 -1.48
N ASN A 229 3.72 7.39 -2.54
CA ASN A 229 4.35 6.96 -3.79
C ASN A 229 3.40 7.16 -4.97
N LEU A 230 3.88 6.89 -6.19
CA LEU A 230 3.00 6.95 -7.37
C LEU A 230 1.87 5.91 -7.25
N ALA A 231 0.64 6.35 -7.53
CA ALA A 231 -0.51 5.48 -7.59
C ALA A 231 -0.56 4.76 -8.93
N ALA A 232 -1.05 3.51 -8.95
CA ALA A 232 -1.36 2.80 -10.20
C ALA A 232 -2.86 2.82 -10.49
N ILE A 233 -3.68 2.42 -9.52
CA ILE A 233 -5.14 2.26 -9.70
C ILE A 233 -5.81 3.62 -9.89
N THR A 234 -5.61 4.54 -8.95
CA THR A 234 -6.19 5.89 -9.02
C THR A 234 -5.62 6.69 -10.19
N ALA A 235 -4.34 6.48 -10.51
CA ALA A 235 -3.73 7.09 -11.68
C ALA A 235 -4.44 6.64 -12.96
N ALA A 236 -4.71 5.35 -13.16
CA ALA A 236 -5.38 4.84 -14.36
C ALA A 236 -6.78 5.44 -14.57
N ILE A 237 -7.46 5.82 -13.49
CA ILE A 237 -8.75 6.54 -13.55
C ILE A 237 -8.53 7.99 -14.02
N CYS A 238 -7.50 8.66 -13.51
CA CYS A 238 -7.20 10.07 -13.82
C CYS A 238 -6.52 10.26 -15.19
N THR A 239 -5.77 9.26 -15.66
CA THR A 239 -5.03 9.30 -16.93
C THR A 239 -5.87 8.84 -18.11
N GLY A 240 -6.90 8.01 -17.86
CA GLY A 240 -7.76 7.42 -18.87
C GLY A 240 -8.72 8.42 -19.57
N PRO A 241 -9.29 8.04 -20.73
CA PRO A 241 -10.15 8.90 -21.53
C PRO A 241 -11.49 9.25 -20.86
N GLN A 242 -11.86 8.56 -19.78
CA GLN A 242 -13.06 8.88 -19.00
C GLN A 242 -12.89 10.16 -18.17
N ALA A 243 -11.64 10.57 -17.89
CA ALA A 243 -11.36 11.78 -17.11
C ALA A 243 -11.62 13.06 -17.92
N ASP A 244 -11.10 13.11 -19.15
CA ASP A 244 -11.34 14.18 -20.13
C ASP A 244 -11.01 13.65 -21.53
N ALA A 245 -11.74 14.12 -22.54
CA ALA A 245 -11.45 13.80 -23.93
C ALA A 245 -10.09 14.36 -24.38
N ASP A 246 -9.70 15.56 -23.94
CA ASP A 246 -8.38 16.15 -24.21
C ASP A 246 -7.35 15.63 -23.17
N PRO A 247 -6.34 14.83 -23.59
CA PRO A 247 -5.31 14.32 -22.68
C PRO A 247 -4.60 15.43 -21.91
N ARG A 248 -4.43 16.62 -22.51
CA ARG A 248 -3.72 17.75 -21.88
C ARG A 248 -4.50 18.39 -20.74
N ARG A 249 -5.79 18.04 -20.58
CA ARG A 249 -6.65 18.55 -19.51
C ARG A 249 -6.89 17.54 -18.38
N ARG A 250 -6.55 16.26 -18.59
CA ARG A 250 -6.78 15.18 -17.63
C ARG A 250 -6.08 15.38 -16.28
N TYR A 251 -5.03 16.20 -16.22
CA TYR A 251 -4.41 16.60 -14.95
C TYR A 251 -5.39 17.26 -13.97
N MET A 252 -6.50 17.84 -14.44
CA MET A 252 -7.59 18.32 -13.58
C MET A 252 -8.26 17.21 -12.76
N ALA A 253 -8.35 15.98 -13.28
CA ALA A 253 -8.87 14.86 -12.51
C ALA A 253 -7.94 14.53 -11.33
N ALA A 254 -6.61 14.56 -11.55
CA ALA A 254 -5.63 14.42 -10.47
C ALA A 254 -5.70 15.58 -9.48
N VAL A 255 -5.93 16.81 -9.94
CA VAL A 255 -6.14 17.99 -9.06
C VAL A 255 -7.35 17.79 -8.14
N VAL A 256 -8.51 17.40 -8.71
CA VAL A 256 -9.72 17.11 -7.92
C VAL A 256 -9.46 15.98 -6.92
N CYS A 257 -8.75 14.92 -7.35
CA CYS A 257 -8.32 13.84 -6.47
C CYS A 257 -7.46 14.35 -5.31
N GLY A 258 -6.48 15.22 -5.59
CA GLY A 258 -5.62 15.82 -4.59
C GLY A 258 -6.38 16.70 -3.59
N ILE A 259 -7.36 17.50 -4.05
CA ILE A 259 -8.26 18.27 -3.17
C ILE A 259 -9.05 17.31 -2.27
N GLY A 260 -9.59 16.22 -2.83
CA GLY A 260 -10.29 15.18 -2.08
C GLY A 260 -9.42 14.58 -0.98
N TYR A 261 -8.13 14.30 -1.26
CA TYR A 261 -7.18 13.86 -0.24
C TYR A 261 -6.97 14.89 0.86
N LEU A 262 -6.87 16.19 0.54
CA LEU A 262 -6.75 17.23 1.56
C LEU A 262 -7.98 17.30 2.47
N VAL A 263 -9.18 17.26 1.89
CA VAL A 263 -10.44 17.24 2.65
C VAL A 263 -10.49 16.01 3.56
N MET A 264 -10.13 14.84 3.04
CA MET A 264 -10.03 13.60 3.81
C MET A 264 -9.03 13.74 4.97
N GLY A 265 -7.91 14.43 4.76
CA GLY A 265 -6.91 14.69 5.79
C GLY A 265 -7.43 15.55 6.93
N ILE A 266 -8.14 16.64 6.63
CA ILE A 266 -8.77 17.50 7.66
C ILE A 266 -9.76 16.66 8.50
N MET A 267 -10.41 15.68 7.87
CA MET A 267 -11.42 14.79 8.47
C MET A 267 -10.86 13.47 9.01
N ALA A 268 -9.54 13.30 9.10
CA ALA A 268 -8.91 12.02 9.41
C ALA A 268 -9.38 11.40 10.75
N ALA A 269 -9.66 12.23 11.76
CA ALA A 269 -10.16 11.81 13.07
C ALA A 269 -11.61 11.33 12.98
N SER A 270 -12.44 12.04 12.22
CA SER A 270 -13.81 11.61 11.94
C SER A 270 -13.83 10.30 11.15
N ILE A 271 -12.89 10.10 10.21
CA ILE A 271 -12.75 8.84 9.47
C ILE A 271 -12.30 7.70 10.39
N ALA A 272 -11.31 7.95 11.26
CA ALA A 272 -10.86 6.95 12.23
C ALA A 272 -11.99 6.53 13.19
N ALA A 273 -12.76 7.51 13.71
CA ALA A 273 -13.92 7.27 14.55
C ALA A 273 -15.02 6.49 13.82
N LEU A 274 -15.27 6.78 12.53
CA LEU A 274 -16.23 6.04 11.72
C LEU A 274 -15.85 4.56 11.58
N PHE A 275 -14.58 4.25 11.31
CA PHE A 275 -14.13 2.86 11.24
C PHE A 275 -14.14 2.17 12.60
N ALA A 276 -13.90 2.91 13.69
CA ALA A 276 -14.00 2.39 15.06
C ALA A 276 -15.45 2.03 15.46
N ALA A 277 -16.44 2.67 14.83
CA ALA A 277 -17.86 2.36 15.03
C ALA A 277 -18.30 1.04 14.35
N PHE A 278 -17.49 0.49 13.44
CA PHE A 278 -17.81 -0.72 12.70
C PHE A 278 -17.32 -1.99 13.42
N PRO A 279 -18.03 -3.13 13.30
CA PRO A 279 -17.52 -4.38 13.82
C PRO A 279 -16.22 -4.76 13.10
N LYS A 280 -15.22 -5.24 13.85
CA LYS A 280 -13.90 -5.60 13.33
C LYS A 280 -13.98 -6.53 12.09
N ALA A 281 -14.91 -7.48 12.10
CA ALA A 281 -15.10 -8.42 11.00
C ALA A 281 -15.50 -7.72 9.68
N LEU A 282 -16.30 -6.66 9.73
CA LEU A 282 -16.66 -5.85 8.55
C LEU A 282 -15.42 -5.16 7.98
N VAL A 283 -14.64 -4.48 8.83
CA VAL A 283 -13.44 -3.74 8.40
C VAL A 283 -12.42 -4.69 7.76
N VAL A 284 -12.15 -5.82 8.41
CA VAL A 284 -11.26 -6.88 7.88
C VAL A 284 -11.79 -7.44 6.56
N ALA A 285 -13.10 -7.67 6.44
CA ALA A 285 -13.68 -8.21 5.22
C ALA A 285 -13.59 -7.24 4.04
N VAL A 286 -13.91 -5.95 4.23
CA VAL A 286 -13.76 -4.93 3.19
C VAL A 286 -12.29 -4.86 2.73
N ALA A 287 -11.35 -4.84 3.68
CA ALA A 287 -9.93 -4.84 3.36
C ALA A 287 -9.51 -6.09 2.57
N ALA A 288 -9.86 -7.29 3.04
CA ALA A 288 -9.51 -8.54 2.39
C ALA A 288 -10.05 -8.62 0.95
N PHE A 289 -11.34 -8.32 0.76
CA PHE A 289 -11.96 -8.35 -0.57
C PHE A 289 -11.42 -7.28 -1.52
N ALA A 290 -11.00 -6.12 -0.99
CA ALA A 290 -10.30 -5.11 -1.78
C ALA A 290 -8.90 -5.57 -2.26
N LEU A 291 -8.24 -6.45 -1.50
CA LEU A 291 -6.88 -6.91 -1.77
C LEU A 291 -6.81 -8.16 -2.68
N LEU A 292 -7.91 -8.90 -2.87
CA LEU A 292 -7.94 -10.13 -3.67
C LEU A 292 -7.40 -9.95 -5.10
N GLY A 293 -7.73 -8.85 -5.77
CA GLY A 293 -7.21 -8.56 -7.11
C GLY A 293 -5.69 -8.37 -7.13
N SER A 294 -5.16 -7.66 -6.14
CA SER A 294 -3.73 -7.44 -5.99
C SER A 294 -2.97 -8.73 -5.65
N ILE A 295 -3.56 -9.61 -4.83
CA ILE A 295 -3.01 -10.94 -4.54
C ILE A 295 -2.94 -11.78 -5.81
N ALA A 296 -4.04 -11.87 -6.56
CA ALA A 296 -4.10 -12.64 -7.80
C ALA A 296 -3.08 -12.14 -8.83
N ASN A 297 -2.95 -10.83 -9.00
CA ASN A 297 -1.95 -10.24 -9.89
C ASN A 297 -0.52 -10.51 -9.39
N GLY A 298 -0.25 -10.34 -8.09
CA GLY A 298 1.05 -10.62 -7.50
C GLY A 298 1.49 -12.06 -7.69
N LEU A 299 0.59 -13.03 -7.47
CA LEU A 299 0.84 -14.45 -7.75
C LEU A 299 1.04 -14.74 -9.23
N THR A 300 0.29 -14.07 -10.11
CA THR A 300 0.44 -14.21 -11.56
C THR A 300 1.85 -13.79 -12.01
N VAL A 301 2.32 -12.62 -11.57
CA VAL A 301 3.67 -12.13 -11.91
C VAL A 301 4.75 -12.96 -11.22
N ALA A 302 4.55 -13.35 -9.96
CA ALA A 302 5.48 -14.18 -9.22
C ALA A 302 5.75 -15.52 -9.92
N MET A 303 4.73 -16.12 -10.50
CA MET A 303 4.80 -17.44 -11.16
C MET A 303 5.06 -17.36 -12.67
N GLN A 304 5.22 -16.16 -13.23
CA GLN A 304 5.30 -15.95 -14.68
C GLN A 304 6.56 -16.59 -15.29
N THR A 305 7.71 -16.40 -14.66
CA THR A 305 9.02 -16.88 -15.15
C THR A 305 9.33 -18.28 -14.63
N PRO A 306 9.34 -19.34 -15.47
CA PRO A 306 9.52 -20.72 -15.00
C PRO A 306 10.78 -20.95 -14.15
N ALA A 307 11.90 -20.32 -14.51
CA ALA A 307 13.18 -20.45 -13.81
C ALA A 307 13.22 -19.79 -12.42
N GLU A 308 12.25 -18.92 -12.09
CA GLU A 308 12.22 -18.17 -10.83
C GLU A 308 11.08 -18.62 -9.91
N ARG A 309 10.23 -19.56 -10.35
CA ARG A 309 8.99 -19.95 -9.64
C ARG A 309 9.24 -20.45 -8.23
N GLU A 310 10.25 -21.30 -8.05
CA GLU A 310 10.56 -21.87 -6.74
C GLU A 310 11.06 -20.80 -5.77
N SER A 311 11.94 -19.91 -6.22
CA SER A 311 12.43 -18.77 -5.44
C SER A 311 11.30 -17.82 -5.05
N ALA A 312 10.40 -17.53 -6.00
CA ALA A 312 9.22 -16.71 -5.76
C ALA A 312 8.23 -17.40 -4.80
N LEU A 313 8.02 -18.71 -4.90
CA LEU A 313 7.18 -19.47 -3.99
C LEU A 313 7.73 -19.44 -2.56
N LEU A 314 9.04 -19.62 -2.40
CA LEU A 314 9.71 -19.51 -1.09
C LEU A 314 9.57 -18.10 -0.50
N THR A 315 9.75 -17.04 -1.30
CA THR A 315 9.46 -15.67 -0.85
C THR A 315 8.02 -15.55 -0.36
N PHE A 316 7.05 -15.99 -1.16
CA PHE A 316 5.63 -15.93 -0.81
C PHE A 316 5.36 -16.66 0.51
N MET A 317 5.84 -17.90 0.68
CA MET A 317 5.59 -18.72 1.87
C MET A 317 6.24 -18.14 3.12
N ILE A 318 7.51 -17.73 3.05
CA ILE A 318 8.21 -17.13 4.18
C ILE A 318 7.52 -15.84 4.60
N THR A 319 7.17 -14.97 3.65
CA THR A 319 6.44 -13.74 3.93
C THR A 319 5.03 -14.00 4.50
N ALA A 320 4.27 -14.92 3.92
CA ALA A 320 2.91 -15.25 4.36
C ALA A 320 2.88 -15.92 5.75
N SER A 321 3.98 -16.52 6.20
CA SER A 321 4.05 -17.20 7.50
C SER A 321 3.83 -16.26 8.69
N GLY A 322 4.15 -14.97 8.56
CA GLY A 322 4.14 -14.03 9.67
C GLY A 322 5.23 -14.29 10.72
N MET A 323 6.22 -15.14 10.43
CA MET A 323 7.31 -15.47 11.35
C MET A 323 8.15 -14.24 11.73
N THR A 324 8.75 -14.29 12.91
CA THR A 324 9.82 -13.38 13.34
C THR A 324 11.04 -14.21 13.69
N LEU A 325 12.19 -13.87 13.12
CA LEU A 325 13.46 -14.57 13.36
C LEU A 325 14.55 -13.55 13.65
N ALA A 326 15.29 -13.75 14.75
CA ALA A 326 16.31 -12.82 15.24
C ALA A 326 15.81 -11.37 15.42
N GLY A 327 14.54 -11.22 15.85
CA GLY A 327 13.90 -9.91 15.99
C GLY A 327 13.46 -9.27 14.66
N VAL A 328 13.63 -9.98 13.53
CA VAL A 328 13.31 -9.50 12.19
C VAL A 328 12.09 -10.18 11.60
N GLY A 329 11.19 -9.38 11.03
CA GLY A 329 9.92 -9.85 10.47
C GLY A 329 10.04 -10.65 9.17
N SER A 330 9.05 -11.49 8.91
CA SER A 330 8.92 -12.38 7.74
C SER A 330 9.07 -11.72 6.37
N ALA A 331 8.70 -10.45 6.22
CA ALA A 331 8.82 -9.74 4.94
C ALA A 331 10.29 -9.59 4.50
N PHE A 332 11.18 -9.20 5.42
CA PHE A 332 12.62 -9.15 5.14
C PHE A 332 13.17 -10.55 4.82
N TRP A 333 12.84 -11.53 5.66
CA TRP A 333 13.28 -12.90 5.47
C TRP A 333 12.75 -13.54 4.19
N GLY A 334 11.57 -13.14 3.70
CA GLY A 334 11.03 -13.62 2.43
C GLY A 334 11.83 -13.12 1.22
N VAL A 335 12.27 -11.86 1.26
CA VAL A 335 13.20 -11.33 0.23
C VAL A 335 14.54 -12.05 0.32
N VAL A 336 15.13 -12.15 1.51
CA VAL A 336 16.42 -12.83 1.70
C VAL A 336 16.36 -14.28 1.24
N GLY A 337 15.38 -15.05 1.74
CA GLY A 337 15.20 -16.46 1.38
C GLY A 337 14.94 -16.66 -0.11
N GLY A 338 14.12 -15.80 -0.72
CA GLY A 338 13.89 -15.84 -2.17
C GLY A 338 15.09 -15.51 -3.01
N MET A 339 15.83 -14.45 -2.64
CA MET A 339 17.05 -14.06 -3.34
C MET A 339 18.14 -15.15 -3.19
N LEU A 340 18.29 -15.74 -2.00
CA LEU A 340 19.20 -16.87 -1.79
C LEU A 340 18.79 -18.08 -2.64
N ALA A 341 17.51 -18.45 -2.63
CA ALA A 341 17.00 -19.53 -3.47
C ALA A 341 17.24 -19.23 -4.95
N LEU A 342 17.02 -18.00 -5.40
CA LEU A 342 17.27 -17.61 -6.79
C LEU A 342 18.74 -17.76 -7.14
N LEU A 343 19.66 -17.31 -6.28
CA LEU A 343 21.09 -17.41 -6.52
C LEU A 343 21.59 -18.87 -6.57
N VAL A 344 21.03 -19.73 -5.71
CA VAL A 344 21.40 -21.15 -5.64
C VAL A 344 20.80 -21.95 -6.80
N LEU A 345 19.56 -21.65 -7.19
CA LEU A 345 18.82 -22.39 -8.21
C LEU A 345 19.04 -21.87 -9.63
N LYS A 346 19.63 -20.67 -9.80
CA LYS A 346 19.91 -20.12 -11.13
C LYS A 346 20.84 -21.08 -11.89
N PRO A 347 20.41 -21.62 -13.04
CA PRO A 347 21.26 -22.48 -13.85
C PRO A 347 22.54 -21.72 -14.21
N ARG A 348 23.70 -22.37 -14.08
CA ARG A 348 24.96 -21.82 -14.59
C ARG A 348 24.83 -21.66 -16.11
N GLU A 349 24.90 -20.42 -16.60
CA GLU A 349 25.03 -20.19 -18.03
C GLU A 349 26.32 -20.90 -18.52
N PRO A 350 26.24 -21.71 -19.58
CA PRO A 350 27.44 -22.29 -20.16
C PRO A 350 28.34 -21.14 -20.61
N LYS A 351 29.59 -21.11 -20.13
CA LYS A 351 30.60 -20.16 -20.62
C LYS A 351 30.64 -20.31 -22.14
N SER A 352 30.36 -19.24 -22.87
CA SER A 352 30.65 -19.17 -24.30
C SER A 352 32.14 -19.43 -24.47
N ALA A 353 32.48 -20.58 -25.05
CA ALA A 353 33.83 -20.96 -25.42
C ALA A 353 34.36 -20.05 -26.53
#